data_AF-A0A972MIW9-F1
#
_entry.id   AF-A0A972MIW9-F1
#
_cell.length_a   1.000
_cell.length_b   1.000
_cell.length_c   1.000
_cell.angle_alpha   90.00
_cell.angle_beta   90.00
_cell.angle_gamma   90.00
#
_symmetry.space_group_name_H-M   'P 1'
#
loop_
_entity.id
_entity.type
_entity.pdbx_description
1 polymer ?
#
loop_
_entity_poly.entity_id
_entity_poly.type
_entity_poly.pdbx_seq_one_letter_code
_entity_poly.pdbx_strand_id
1 'polypeptide(L)'
;IVVLLQEGQLKREDLYLVGIPCPGMLDPSKVRQKAPEIKAIEDNLSDEVFIVTSEEKMKFSREELLRGNCRECRHPTPPLYDERIEAPARPPASEPYARVEEIEALDISSRWEWFEKEIVSRCLRCYACRQACPLCYCPTCFVDDSRPQWVGKTRDPVDTALYHLVRAYHLAGRCVDCGSCEAACPMDIPLRLLTKKLEKEALRAFSFEAGLDPEAPLLFTSFSEDDPEDFMLTHELKVAGKI
;
A
#
# COMPACT_ATOMS: atom_id res chain seq x y z
N ILE A 1 6.81 -1.81 -10.75
CA ILE A 1 7.25 -2.12 -12.13
C ILE A 1 6.66 -3.45 -12.59
N VAL A 2 6.87 -4.55 -11.85
CA VAL A 2 6.32 -5.87 -12.18
C VAL A 2 4.85 -5.85 -12.60
N VAL A 3 3.95 -5.28 -11.79
CA VAL A 3 2.52 -5.19 -12.13
C VAL A 3 2.25 -4.42 -13.44
N LEU A 4 3.05 -3.40 -13.74
CA LEU A 4 2.92 -2.66 -15.01
C LEU A 4 3.39 -3.49 -16.21
N LEU A 5 4.34 -4.41 -16.02
CA LEU A 5 4.74 -5.37 -17.05
C LEU A 5 3.64 -6.41 -17.26
N GLN A 6 3.10 -6.98 -16.17
CA GLN A 6 1.99 -7.95 -16.22
C GLN A 6 0.76 -7.38 -16.95
N GLU A 7 0.47 -6.08 -16.76
CA GLU A 7 -0.67 -5.39 -17.37
C GLU A 7 -0.33 -4.74 -18.71
N GLY A 8 0.85 -5.01 -19.29
CA GLY A 8 1.27 -4.50 -20.60
C GLY A 8 1.40 -2.98 -20.69
N GLN A 9 1.49 -2.27 -19.55
CA GLN A 9 1.68 -0.81 -19.51
C GLN A 9 3.13 -0.41 -19.79
N LEU A 10 4.06 -1.33 -19.55
CA LEU A 10 5.47 -1.21 -19.91
C LEU A 10 5.90 -2.48 -20.65
N LYS A 11 6.87 -2.34 -21.54
CA LYS A 11 7.53 -3.46 -22.21
C LYS A 11 8.86 -3.73 -21.54
N ARG A 12 9.19 -5.01 -21.31
CA ARG A 12 10.39 -5.38 -20.54
C ARG A 12 11.68 -4.98 -21.27
N GLU A 13 11.67 -5.07 -22.60
CA GLU A 13 12.76 -4.71 -23.50
C GLU A 13 13.09 -3.21 -23.52
N ASP A 14 12.13 -2.36 -23.11
CA ASP A 14 12.30 -0.90 -23.05
C ASP A 14 12.88 -0.44 -21.70
N LEU A 15 13.18 -1.37 -20.79
CA LEU A 15 13.61 -1.08 -19.42
C LEU A 15 15.01 -1.61 -19.13
N TYR A 16 15.78 -0.80 -18.40
CA TYR A 16 16.95 -1.24 -17.67
C TYR A 16 16.73 -0.97 -16.18
N LEU A 17 16.69 -2.03 -15.37
CA LEU A 17 16.27 -1.99 -13.98
C LEU A 17 17.47 -2.07 -13.04
N VAL A 18 17.69 -1.00 -12.27
CA VAL A 18 18.69 -1.00 -11.19
C VAL A 18 17.99 -1.29 -9.86
N GLY A 19 18.28 -2.45 -9.28
CA GLY A 19 17.78 -2.88 -7.99
C GLY A 19 18.55 -2.24 -6.84
N ILE A 20 17.85 -1.49 -6.00
CA ILE A 20 18.42 -0.83 -4.82
C ILE A 20 17.81 -1.46 -3.56
N PRO A 21 18.59 -2.23 -2.78
CA PRO A 21 18.18 -2.65 -1.44
C PRO A 21 17.91 -1.43 -0.54
N CYS A 22 16.88 -1.52 0.30
CA CYS A 22 16.36 -0.38 1.05
C CYS A 22 16.41 -0.62 2.58
N PRO A 23 17.04 0.27 3.37
CA PRO A 23 16.97 0.22 4.84
C PRO A 23 15.63 0.76 5.38
N GLY A 24 14.78 1.31 4.51
CA GLY A 24 13.52 1.95 4.85
C GLY A 24 13.61 3.48 4.77
N MET A 25 12.49 4.10 4.37
CA MET A 25 12.38 5.54 4.20
C MET A 25 11.94 6.20 5.50
N LEU A 26 12.57 7.33 5.83
CA LEU A 26 12.18 8.16 6.97
C LEU A 26 10.85 8.88 6.69
N ASP A 27 10.06 9.05 7.75
CA ASP A 27 8.82 9.80 7.74
C ASP A 27 9.09 11.28 8.03
N PRO A 28 8.86 12.19 7.07
CA PRO A 28 9.14 13.61 7.26
C PRO A 28 8.38 14.22 8.44
N SER A 29 7.17 13.75 8.74
CA SER A 29 6.37 14.25 9.85
C SER A 29 6.93 13.78 11.19
N LYS A 30 7.37 12.52 11.31
CA LYS A 30 8.06 12.05 12.53
C LYS A 30 9.39 12.78 12.74
N VAL A 31 10.15 12.99 11.67
CA VAL A 31 11.42 13.74 11.72
C VAL A 31 11.19 15.17 12.19
N ARG A 32 10.20 15.88 11.64
CA ARG A 32 9.83 17.25 12.07
C ARG A 32 9.31 17.34 13.50
N GLN A 33 8.72 16.27 14.04
CA GLN A 33 8.27 16.24 15.44
C GLN A 33 9.44 16.16 16.43
N LYS A 34 10.62 15.71 16.00
CA LYS A 34 11.80 15.60 16.88
C LYS A 34 12.52 16.93 17.10
N ALA A 35 12.41 17.87 16.16
CA ALA A 35 13.11 19.15 16.25
C ALA A 35 12.36 20.28 15.53
N PRO A 36 12.24 21.48 16.12
CA PRO A 36 11.52 22.61 15.53
C PRO A 36 12.23 23.22 14.31
N GLU A 37 13.57 23.22 14.29
CA GLU A 37 14.39 23.74 13.19
C GLU A 37 15.46 22.72 12.80
N ILE A 38 15.26 22.06 11.65
CA ILE A 38 16.19 21.06 11.12
C ILE A 38 17.08 21.74 10.09
N LYS A 39 18.39 21.79 10.37
CA LYS A 39 19.40 22.29 9.42
C LYS A 39 19.88 21.20 8.46
N ALA A 40 20.09 20.01 8.99
CA ALA A 40 20.52 18.86 8.20
C ALA A 40 20.01 17.55 8.81
N ILE A 41 19.86 16.55 7.95
CA ILE A 41 19.67 15.16 8.34
C ILE A 41 20.90 14.42 7.83
N GLU A 42 21.73 13.95 8.76
CA GLU A 42 22.86 13.09 8.42
C GLU A 42 22.40 11.64 8.46
N ASP A 43 22.26 11.06 7.28
CA ASP A 43 21.80 9.71 7.07
C ASP A 43 22.77 8.94 6.18
N ASN A 44 23.47 7.97 6.77
CA ASN A 44 24.39 7.05 6.09
C ASN A 44 23.77 5.67 5.80
N LEU A 45 22.44 5.57 5.81
CA LEU A 45 21.68 4.32 5.57
C LEU A 45 21.94 3.21 6.61
N SER A 46 22.47 3.55 7.80
CA SER A 46 22.68 2.61 8.92
C SER A 46 21.42 2.39 9.76
N ASP A 47 21.52 1.89 11.00
CA ASP A 47 20.38 1.86 11.94
C ASP A 47 20.21 3.18 12.70
N GLU A 48 21.09 4.14 12.48
CA GLU A 48 21.15 5.40 13.21
C GLU A 48 20.92 6.58 12.24
N VAL A 49 20.21 7.59 12.71
CA VAL A 49 19.95 8.84 11.98
C VAL A 49 20.28 9.99 12.91
N PHE A 50 20.99 11.00 12.40
CA PHE A 50 21.30 12.20 13.16
C PHE A 50 20.52 13.40 12.61
N ILE A 51 19.79 14.07 13.50
CA ILE A 51 19.09 15.32 13.19
C ILE A 51 19.93 16.46 13.76
N VAL A 52 20.39 17.36 12.89
CA VAL A 52 21.25 18.48 13.22
C VAL A 52 20.43 19.77 13.26
N THR A 53 20.46 20.46 14.39
CA THR A 53 19.82 21.77 14.60
C THR A 53 20.88 22.88 14.68
N SER A 54 20.47 24.10 15.00
CA SER A 54 21.38 25.22 15.29
C SER A 54 22.21 25.01 16.55
N GLU A 55 21.70 24.25 17.52
CA GLU A 55 22.26 24.14 18.87
C GLU A 55 22.91 22.77 19.14
N GLU A 56 22.35 21.70 18.57
CA GLU A 56 22.77 20.34 18.89
C GLU A 56 22.65 19.35 17.72
N LYS A 57 23.28 18.18 17.90
CA LYS A 57 23.16 17.02 17.02
C LYS A 57 22.55 15.87 17.81
N MET A 58 21.30 15.56 17.52
CA MET A 58 20.55 14.50 18.19
C MET A 58 20.64 13.19 17.42
N LYS A 59 20.75 12.09 18.16
CA LYS A 59 20.82 10.73 17.62
C LYS A 59 19.49 10.02 17.81
N PHE A 60 18.98 9.42 16.74
CA PHE A 60 17.73 8.66 16.71
C PHE A 60 17.96 7.29 16.09
N SER A 61 17.16 6.31 16.51
CA SER A 61 17.07 5.03 15.81
C SER A 61 16.32 5.22 14.49
N ARG A 62 16.75 4.53 13.43
CA ARG A 62 16.02 4.52 12.17
C ARG A 62 14.60 4.02 12.34
N GLU A 63 14.41 2.94 13.09
CA GLU A 63 13.12 2.26 13.28
C GLU A 63 12.05 3.21 13.85
N GLU A 64 12.44 4.14 14.73
CA GLU A 64 11.51 5.11 15.32
C GLU A 64 11.03 6.14 14.30
N LEU A 65 11.87 6.45 13.31
CA LEU A 65 11.63 7.48 12.28
C LEU A 65 11.08 6.91 10.97
N LEU A 66 11.03 5.58 10.80
CA LEU A 66 10.52 4.95 9.58
C LEU A 66 9.06 5.29 9.30
N ARG A 67 8.73 5.40 8.01
CA ARG A 67 7.33 5.43 7.54
C ARG A 67 6.62 4.12 7.88
N GLY A 68 5.30 4.20 8.12
CA GLY A 68 4.49 3.02 8.46
C GLY A 68 4.59 1.91 7.41
N ASN A 69 4.51 2.26 6.13
CA ASN A 69 4.65 1.31 5.03
C ASN A 69 6.02 0.61 5.00
N CYS A 70 7.10 1.32 5.34
CA CYS A 70 8.43 0.74 5.39
C CYS A 70 8.57 -0.26 6.53
N ARG A 71 7.92 -0.05 7.68
CA ARG A 71 7.93 -0.99 8.81
C ARG A 71 7.25 -2.31 8.48
N GLU A 72 6.19 -2.25 7.67
CA GLU A 72 5.34 -3.37 7.23
C GLU A 72 5.81 -4.01 5.90
N CYS A 73 6.93 -3.54 5.32
CA CYS A 73 7.42 -4.02 4.02
C CYS A 73 8.04 -5.43 4.10
N ARG A 74 7.56 -6.34 3.25
CA ARG A 74 8.07 -7.72 3.12
C ARG A 74 9.24 -7.86 2.14
N HIS A 75 9.41 -6.88 1.23
CA HIS A 75 10.43 -6.93 0.17
C HIS A 75 11.37 -5.70 0.20
N PRO A 76 12.26 -5.57 1.21
CA PRO A 76 13.24 -4.49 1.26
C PRO A 76 14.27 -4.53 0.14
N THR A 77 14.45 -5.69 -0.49
CA THR A 77 15.24 -5.85 -1.71
C THR A 77 14.27 -6.05 -2.89
N PRO A 78 14.36 -5.26 -3.98
CA PRO A 78 13.48 -5.43 -5.13
C PRO A 78 13.57 -6.84 -5.73
N PRO A 79 12.43 -7.49 -6.07
CA PRO A 79 12.44 -8.84 -6.62
C PRO A 79 12.87 -8.90 -8.10
N LEU A 80 12.77 -7.79 -8.84
CA LEU A 80 13.09 -7.70 -10.26
C LEU A 80 14.13 -6.60 -10.53
N TYR A 81 15.26 -6.96 -11.13
CA TYR A 81 16.34 -6.06 -11.55
C TYR A 81 17.23 -6.69 -12.64
N ASP A 82 17.93 -5.86 -13.40
CA ASP A 82 19.01 -6.24 -14.31
C ASP A 82 20.37 -6.22 -13.59
N GLU A 83 20.60 -5.14 -12.84
CA GLU A 83 21.79 -4.95 -12.02
C GLU A 83 21.35 -4.56 -10.60
N ARG A 84 21.99 -5.15 -9.58
CA ARG A 84 21.74 -4.81 -8.18
C ARG A 84 22.95 -4.12 -7.60
N ILE A 85 22.75 -2.94 -7.01
CA ILE A 85 23.81 -2.25 -6.29
C ILE A 85 23.95 -2.81 -4.87
N GLU A 86 25.17 -2.79 -4.35
CA GLU A 86 25.43 -3.14 -2.96
C GLU A 86 25.00 -1.99 -2.04
N ALA A 87 23.97 -2.24 -1.24
CA ALA A 87 23.44 -1.31 -0.25
C ALA A 87 22.84 -2.09 0.93
N PRO A 88 22.77 -1.49 2.13
CA PRO A 88 22.11 -2.12 3.26
C PRO A 88 20.61 -2.28 3.00
N ALA A 89 20.06 -3.42 3.43
CA ALA A 89 18.64 -3.71 3.42
C ALA A 89 18.17 -4.00 4.83
N ARG A 90 16.98 -3.51 5.19
CA ARG A 90 16.32 -3.97 6.43
C ARG A 90 15.86 -5.43 6.25
N PRO A 91 15.70 -6.20 7.34
CA PRO A 91 15.01 -7.49 7.25
C PRO A 91 13.54 -7.28 6.81
N PRO A 92 12.95 -8.26 6.10
CA PRO A 92 11.50 -8.31 5.87
C PRO A 92 10.72 -8.14 7.18
N ALA A 93 9.58 -7.44 7.11
CA ALA A 93 8.69 -7.26 8.25
C ALA A 93 8.19 -8.62 8.79
N SER A 94 8.26 -8.81 10.11
CA SER A 94 7.73 -9.99 10.79
C SER A 94 6.20 -10.00 10.86
N GLU A 95 5.60 -8.82 11.05
CA GLU A 95 4.15 -8.65 11.24
C GLU A 95 3.59 -7.61 10.23
N PRO A 96 3.56 -7.93 8.92
CA PRO A 96 3.18 -6.99 7.87
C PRO A 96 1.70 -6.57 7.90
N TYR A 97 0.85 -7.26 8.67
CA TYR A 97 -0.59 -7.03 8.73
C TYR A 97 -1.12 -6.61 10.11
N ALA A 98 -0.25 -6.36 11.10
CA ALA A 98 -0.66 -6.09 12.48
C ALA A 98 -1.71 -4.97 12.61
N ARG A 99 -1.53 -3.84 11.91
CA ARG A 99 -2.49 -2.72 11.94
C ARG A 99 -3.83 -3.05 11.30
N VAL A 100 -3.84 -3.95 10.30
CA VAL A 100 -5.09 -4.43 9.69
C VAL A 100 -5.80 -5.34 10.68
N GLU A 101 -5.06 -6.21 11.37
CA GLU A 101 -5.59 -7.12 12.40
C GLU A 101 -6.19 -6.38 13.58
N GLU A 102 -5.57 -5.28 14.02
CA GLU A 102 -6.13 -4.39 15.05
C GLU A 102 -7.53 -3.87 14.66
N ILE A 103 -7.73 -3.49 13.40
CA ILE A 103 -9.03 -2.98 12.90
C ILE A 103 -10.03 -4.12 12.68
N GLU A 104 -9.56 -5.29 12.26
CA GLU A 104 -10.37 -6.51 12.13
C GLU A 104 -10.86 -7.05 13.48
N ALA A 105 -10.11 -6.79 14.56
CA ALA A 105 -10.52 -7.16 15.90
C ALA A 105 -11.63 -6.26 16.47
N LEU A 106 -11.82 -5.05 15.92
CA LEU A 106 -12.94 -4.18 16.28
C LEU A 106 -14.28 -4.83 15.90
N ASP A 107 -15.29 -4.61 16.73
CA ASP A 107 -16.67 -4.95 16.37
C ASP A 107 -17.15 -4.13 15.16
N ILE A 108 -18.26 -4.55 14.55
CA ILE A 108 -18.79 -3.95 13.32
C ILE A 108 -19.05 -2.45 13.48
N SER A 109 -19.58 -2.02 14.63
CA SER A 109 -19.92 -0.61 14.86
C SER A 109 -18.67 0.25 15.03
N SER A 110 -17.71 -0.21 15.84
CA SER A 110 -16.42 0.46 16.03
C SER A 110 -15.59 0.51 14.74
N ARG A 111 -15.65 -0.54 13.91
CA ARG A 111 -14.98 -0.57 12.61
C ARG A 111 -15.59 0.42 11.63
N TRP A 112 -16.91 0.53 11.62
CA TRP A 112 -17.61 1.52 10.80
C TRP A 112 -17.26 2.94 11.25
N GLU A 113 -17.30 3.21 12.56
CA GLU A 113 -16.91 4.51 13.11
C GLU A 113 -15.47 4.87 12.76
N TRP A 114 -14.54 3.91 12.86
CA TRP A 114 -13.16 4.10 12.44
C TRP A 114 -13.07 4.47 10.96
N PHE A 115 -13.77 3.76 10.07
CA PHE A 115 -13.75 4.05 8.64
C PHE A 115 -14.31 5.43 8.33
N GLU A 116 -15.45 5.78 8.93
CA GLU A 116 -16.08 7.09 8.76
C GLU A 116 -15.19 8.22 9.26
N LYS A 117 -14.61 8.07 10.45
CA LYS A 117 -13.78 9.10 11.09
C LYS A 117 -12.41 9.23 10.42
N GLU A 118 -11.69 8.14 10.25
CA GLU A 118 -10.28 8.18 9.81
C GLU A 118 -10.13 8.29 8.29
N ILE A 119 -11.07 7.76 7.51
CA ILE A 119 -10.98 7.75 6.04
C ILE A 119 -11.93 8.79 5.43
N VAL A 120 -13.22 8.73 5.75
CA VAL A 120 -14.26 9.48 5.01
C VAL A 120 -14.27 10.96 5.40
N SER A 121 -14.46 11.27 6.68
CA SER A 121 -14.69 12.64 7.15
C SER A 121 -13.51 13.59 6.90
N ARG A 122 -12.29 13.06 6.93
CA ARG A 122 -11.03 13.80 6.70
C ARG A 122 -10.73 14.04 5.22
N CYS A 123 -11.38 13.32 4.31
CA CYS A 123 -11.07 13.39 2.89
C CYS A 123 -11.53 14.70 2.25
N LEU A 124 -10.59 15.37 1.58
CA LEU A 124 -10.86 16.59 0.81
C LEU A 124 -11.29 16.31 -0.64
N ARG A 125 -11.34 15.03 -1.05
CA ARG A 125 -11.62 14.61 -2.44
C ARG A 125 -10.70 15.30 -3.48
N CYS A 126 -9.44 15.56 -3.09
CA CYS A 126 -8.44 16.22 -3.93
C CYS A 126 -7.75 15.29 -4.95
N TYR A 127 -7.96 13.98 -4.85
CA TYR A 127 -7.41 12.94 -5.73
C TYR A 127 -5.88 12.84 -5.82
N ALA A 128 -5.13 13.50 -4.94
CA ALA A 128 -3.67 13.38 -4.89
C ALA A 128 -3.23 11.91 -4.75
N CYS A 129 -3.94 11.13 -3.93
CA CYS A 129 -3.68 9.70 -3.75
C CYS A 129 -3.96 8.85 -5.00
N ARG A 130 -4.88 9.28 -5.88
CA ARG A 130 -5.10 8.66 -7.21
C ARG A 130 -3.92 8.98 -8.12
N GLN A 131 -3.54 10.25 -8.22
CA GLN A 131 -2.48 10.71 -9.12
C GLN A 131 -1.09 10.18 -8.74
N ALA A 132 -0.83 10.00 -7.44
CA ALA A 132 0.43 9.44 -6.96
C ALA A 132 0.53 7.92 -7.13
N CYS A 133 -0.55 7.22 -7.47
CA CYS A 133 -0.55 5.76 -7.58
C CYS A 133 -0.16 5.34 -9.00
N PRO A 134 0.95 4.59 -9.18
CA PRO A 134 1.39 4.15 -10.50
C PRO A 134 0.42 3.19 -11.19
N LEU A 135 -0.54 2.63 -10.45
CA LEU A 135 -1.52 1.65 -10.94
C LEU A 135 -2.89 2.28 -11.27
N CYS A 136 -3.04 3.58 -11.04
CA CYS A 136 -4.24 4.34 -11.41
C CYS A 136 -4.07 5.00 -12.78
N TYR A 137 -3.88 4.19 -13.83
CA TYR A 137 -3.63 4.66 -15.21
C TYR A 137 -4.83 4.45 -16.16
N CYS A 138 -5.98 3.99 -15.68
CA CYS A 138 -7.14 3.68 -16.52
C CYS A 138 -7.52 4.89 -17.40
N PRO A 139 -7.74 4.71 -18.72
CA PRO A 139 -8.09 5.81 -19.62
C PRO A 139 -9.45 6.44 -19.27
N THR A 140 -10.34 5.65 -18.67
CA THR A 140 -11.63 6.09 -18.16
C THR A 140 -11.72 5.71 -16.68
N CYS A 141 -11.90 6.71 -15.81
CA CYS A 141 -12.02 6.50 -14.37
C CYS A 141 -13.45 6.72 -13.91
N PHE A 142 -13.99 5.82 -13.07
CA PHE A 142 -15.34 5.92 -12.48
C PHE A 142 -15.58 7.25 -11.73
N VAL A 143 -14.51 7.89 -11.28
CA VAL A 143 -14.53 9.19 -10.59
C VAL A 143 -14.75 10.36 -11.56
N ASP A 144 -14.19 10.26 -12.76
CA ASP A 144 -14.19 11.35 -13.74
C ASP A 144 -15.42 11.24 -14.66
N ASP A 145 -15.88 10.00 -14.90
CA ASP A 145 -17.03 9.72 -15.75
C ASP A 145 -18.32 10.36 -15.20
N SER A 146 -19.12 10.86 -16.12
CA SER A 146 -20.42 11.50 -15.86
C SER A 146 -21.57 10.73 -16.50
N ARG A 147 -21.29 9.73 -17.35
CA ARG A 147 -22.30 8.97 -18.09
C ARG A 147 -21.89 7.50 -18.25
N PRO A 148 -22.32 6.62 -17.32
CA PRO A 148 -23.10 6.92 -16.12
C PRO A 148 -22.24 7.55 -15.01
N GLN A 149 -22.85 8.40 -14.18
CA GLN A 149 -22.18 8.95 -13.00
C GLN A 149 -22.27 7.93 -11.86
N TRP A 150 -21.17 7.21 -11.61
CA TRP A 150 -21.09 6.20 -10.55
C TRP A 150 -20.91 6.79 -9.16
N VAL A 151 -20.19 7.91 -9.06
CA VAL A 151 -19.89 8.60 -7.80
C VAL A 151 -20.04 10.10 -7.97
N GLY A 152 -20.62 10.77 -6.98
CA GLY A 152 -20.73 12.21 -6.96
C GLY A 152 -19.38 12.92 -6.85
N LYS A 153 -19.32 14.14 -7.37
CA LYS A 153 -18.10 14.97 -7.43
C LYS A 153 -17.92 15.84 -6.19
N THR A 154 -18.85 15.79 -5.24
CA THR A 154 -18.80 16.57 -3.99
C THR A 154 -18.03 15.82 -2.90
N ARG A 155 -18.03 16.40 -1.70
CA ARG A 155 -17.52 15.78 -0.46
C ARG A 155 -18.63 15.14 0.37
N ASP A 156 -19.72 14.72 -0.29
CA ASP A 156 -20.75 13.95 0.39
C ASP A 156 -20.13 12.68 1.01
N PRO A 157 -20.50 12.32 2.25
CA PRO A 157 -19.93 11.15 2.92
C PRO A 157 -20.14 9.85 2.14
N VAL A 158 -21.28 9.68 1.47
CA VAL A 158 -21.60 8.46 0.69
C VAL A 158 -20.69 8.38 -0.53
N ASP A 159 -20.56 9.48 -1.27
CA ASP A 159 -19.67 9.55 -2.44
C ASP A 159 -18.20 9.33 -2.07
N THR A 160 -17.80 9.89 -0.93
CA THR A 160 -16.44 9.77 -0.42
C THR A 160 -16.13 8.34 0.01
N ALA A 161 -17.05 7.70 0.75
CA ALA A 161 -16.95 6.30 1.12
C ALA A 161 -16.86 5.39 -0.12
N LEU A 162 -17.77 5.60 -1.10
CA LEU A 162 -17.81 4.81 -2.33
C LEU A 162 -16.50 4.94 -3.12
N TYR A 163 -15.92 6.14 -3.20
CA TYR A 163 -14.62 6.33 -3.84
C TYR A 163 -13.51 5.51 -3.19
N HIS A 164 -13.42 5.52 -1.86
CA HIS A 164 -12.38 4.79 -1.15
C HIS A 164 -12.55 3.28 -1.32
N LEU A 165 -13.78 2.77 -1.23
CA LEU A 165 -14.09 1.36 -1.42
C LEU A 165 -13.80 0.90 -2.85
N VAL A 166 -14.38 1.56 -3.86
CA VAL A 166 -14.21 1.18 -5.28
C VAL A 166 -12.74 1.29 -5.69
N ARG A 167 -12.02 2.33 -5.26
CA ARG A 167 -10.58 2.46 -5.53
C ARG A 167 -9.77 1.33 -4.88
N ALA A 168 -10.12 0.92 -3.65
CA ALA A 168 -9.44 -0.20 -3.01
C ALA A 168 -9.68 -1.50 -3.80
N TYR A 169 -10.93 -1.77 -4.20
CA TYR A 169 -11.28 -2.94 -5.04
C TYR A 169 -10.56 -2.93 -6.39
N HIS A 170 -10.49 -1.79 -7.09
CA HIS A 170 -9.73 -1.66 -8.35
C HIS A 170 -8.23 -1.91 -8.21
N LEU A 171 -7.69 -1.88 -6.98
CA LEU A 171 -6.30 -2.13 -6.66
C LEU A 171 -6.08 -3.49 -5.97
N ALA A 172 -7.14 -4.28 -5.72
CA ALA A 172 -7.01 -5.64 -5.20
C ALA A 172 -6.19 -6.48 -6.19
N GLY A 173 -5.22 -7.24 -5.69
CA GLY A 173 -4.28 -8.00 -6.52
C GLY A 173 -3.28 -7.15 -7.33
N ARG A 174 -3.31 -5.82 -7.23
CA ARG A 174 -2.41 -4.92 -7.98
C ARG A 174 -1.52 -4.10 -7.05
N CYS A 175 -2.05 -3.66 -5.91
CA CYS A 175 -1.30 -2.84 -4.95
C CYS A 175 -0.06 -3.58 -4.43
N VAL A 176 1.13 -2.99 -4.66
CA VAL A 176 2.42 -3.47 -4.12
C VAL A 176 2.79 -2.79 -2.80
N ASP A 177 1.81 -2.17 -2.15
CA ASP A 177 1.94 -1.63 -0.80
C ASP A 177 2.98 -0.50 -0.63
N CYS A 178 3.30 0.22 -1.72
CA CYS A 178 4.39 1.21 -1.73
C CYS A 178 4.15 2.47 -0.88
N GLY A 179 2.92 2.76 -0.45
CA GLY A 179 2.58 3.91 0.40
C GLY A 179 2.56 5.27 -0.29
N SER A 180 2.75 5.35 -1.62
CA SER A 180 2.73 6.63 -2.37
C SER A 180 1.40 7.39 -2.21
N CYS A 181 0.28 6.67 -2.06
CA CYS A 181 -1.04 7.26 -1.84
C CYS A 181 -1.16 7.99 -0.50
N GLU A 182 -0.60 7.42 0.58
CA GLU A 182 -0.57 8.05 1.90
C GLU A 182 0.41 9.22 1.92
N ALA A 183 1.60 9.03 1.34
CA ALA A 183 2.62 10.09 1.26
C ALA A 183 2.13 11.34 0.50
N ALA A 184 1.24 11.16 -0.47
CA ALA A 184 0.64 12.27 -1.23
C ALA A 184 -0.60 12.88 -0.56
N CYS A 185 -1.14 12.27 0.49
CA CYS A 185 -2.35 12.75 1.14
C CYS A 185 -2.02 13.97 2.04
N PRO A 186 -2.56 15.18 1.77
CA PRO A 186 -2.29 16.34 2.61
C PRO A 186 -2.95 16.26 4.00
N MET A 187 -3.82 15.27 4.20
CA MET A 187 -4.56 15.07 5.44
C MET A 187 -4.04 13.87 6.24
N ASP A 188 -2.93 13.23 5.82
CA ASP A 188 -2.36 12.05 6.48
C ASP A 188 -3.40 10.93 6.71
N ILE A 189 -4.28 10.70 5.73
CA ILE A 189 -5.29 9.63 5.77
C ILE A 189 -4.59 8.28 5.55
N PRO A 190 -4.84 7.25 6.37
CA PRO A 190 -4.18 5.95 6.26
C PRO A 190 -4.81 5.07 5.16
N LEU A 191 -4.76 5.57 3.92
CA LEU A 191 -5.38 4.97 2.73
C LEU A 191 -4.88 3.56 2.43
N ARG A 192 -3.63 3.26 2.83
CA ARG A 192 -2.98 1.99 2.52
C ARG A 192 -3.62 0.84 3.29
N LEU A 193 -4.20 1.08 4.46
CA LEU A 193 -4.88 0.05 5.26
C LEU A 193 -6.01 -0.65 4.49
N LEU A 194 -6.76 0.09 3.66
CA LEU A 194 -7.80 -0.50 2.82
C LEU A 194 -7.22 -1.47 1.77
N THR A 195 -6.17 -1.06 1.08
CA THR A 195 -5.51 -1.93 0.09
C THR A 195 -4.71 -3.04 0.75
N LYS A 196 -4.15 -2.81 1.94
CA LYS A 196 -3.39 -3.80 2.72
C LYS A 196 -4.29 -4.91 3.25
N LYS A 197 -5.53 -4.58 3.61
CA LYS A 197 -6.58 -5.57 3.87
C LYS A 197 -6.85 -6.44 2.65
N LEU A 198 -7.01 -5.85 1.47
CA LEU A 198 -7.27 -6.63 0.25
C LEU A 198 -6.05 -7.45 -0.18
N GLU A 199 -4.83 -6.97 0.06
CA GLU A 199 -3.59 -7.74 -0.10
C GLU A 199 -3.57 -8.96 0.84
N LYS A 200 -3.93 -8.77 2.13
CA LYS A 200 -4.05 -9.86 3.11
C LYS A 200 -5.06 -10.92 2.65
N GLU A 201 -6.23 -10.49 2.15
CA GLU A 201 -7.24 -11.42 1.64
C GLU A 201 -6.76 -12.16 0.38
N ALA A 202 -6.09 -11.47 -0.55
CA ALA A 202 -5.51 -12.10 -1.73
C ALA A 202 -4.46 -13.16 -1.37
N LEU A 203 -3.59 -12.85 -0.40
CA LEU A 203 -2.60 -13.80 0.10
C LEU A 203 -3.28 -14.99 0.80
N ARG A 204 -4.25 -14.74 1.67
CA ARG A 204 -4.93 -15.79 2.44
C ARG A 204 -5.73 -16.73 1.54
N ALA A 205 -6.53 -16.18 0.63
CA ALA A 205 -7.46 -16.96 -0.19
C ALA A 205 -6.76 -17.61 -1.39
N PHE A 206 -5.82 -16.90 -2.03
CA PHE A 206 -5.26 -17.33 -3.32
C PHE A 206 -3.74 -17.55 -3.29
N SER A 207 -3.09 -17.45 -2.12
CA SER A 207 -1.62 -17.42 -2.01
C SER A 207 -0.99 -16.37 -2.95
N PHE A 208 -1.72 -15.29 -3.22
CA PHE A 208 -1.37 -14.32 -4.24
C PHE A 208 -0.74 -13.07 -3.61
N GLU A 209 0.40 -12.65 -4.17
CA GLU A 209 1.05 -11.39 -3.81
C GLU A 209 1.42 -10.60 -5.07
N ALA A 210 1.01 -9.33 -5.09
CA ALA A 210 1.22 -8.47 -6.25
C ALA A 210 2.69 -8.08 -6.43
N GLY A 211 3.16 -8.08 -7.67
CA GLY A 211 4.41 -7.43 -8.04
C GLY A 211 5.70 -8.20 -7.75
N LEU A 212 5.63 -9.53 -7.65
CA LEU A 212 6.81 -10.39 -7.46
C LEU A 212 7.39 -10.93 -8.76
N ASP A 213 6.54 -11.46 -9.65
CA ASP A 213 6.95 -12.11 -10.90
C ASP A 213 6.15 -11.53 -12.08
N PRO A 214 6.80 -10.99 -13.14
CA PRO A 214 6.11 -10.47 -14.31
C PRO A 214 5.39 -11.53 -15.16
N GLU A 215 5.75 -12.81 -15.04
CA GLU A 215 5.13 -13.90 -15.80
C GLU A 215 4.02 -14.61 -15.01
N ALA A 216 3.88 -14.30 -13.72
CA ALA A 216 2.80 -14.85 -12.90
C ALA A 216 1.42 -14.32 -13.36
N PRO A 217 0.37 -15.15 -13.33
CA PRO A 217 -0.98 -14.71 -13.63
C PRO A 217 -1.44 -13.61 -12.67
N LEU A 218 -2.29 -12.69 -13.13
CA LEU A 218 -2.92 -11.68 -12.26
C LEU A 218 -4.12 -12.29 -11.54
N LEU A 219 -4.34 -11.87 -10.28
CA LEU A 219 -5.40 -12.37 -9.40
C LEU A 219 -6.78 -12.50 -10.06
N PHE A 220 -7.22 -11.49 -10.81
CA PHE A 220 -8.56 -11.46 -11.40
C PHE A 220 -8.62 -11.88 -12.88
N THR A 221 -7.51 -12.28 -13.47
CA THR A 221 -7.48 -12.78 -14.86
C THR A 221 -7.10 -14.25 -14.96
N SER A 222 -6.94 -14.92 -13.82
CA SER A 222 -6.76 -16.35 -13.71
C SER A 222 -7.90 -17.00 -12.94
N PHE A 223 -8.07 -18.30 -13.17
CA PHE A 223 -9.03 -19.16 -12.47
C PHE A 223 -8.36 -20.50 -12.18
N SER A 224 -8.66 -21.07 -11.01
CA SER A 224 -8.30 -22.44 -10.63
C SER A 224 -9.54 -23.20 -10.16
N GLU A 225 -9.65 -24.48 -10.50
CA GLU A 225 -10.70 -25.36 -9.95
C GLU A 225 -10.57 -25.58 -8.42
N ASP A 226 -9.40 -25.25 -7.88
CA ASP A 226 -9.06 -25.30 -6.47
C ASP A 226 -9.27 -23.95 -5.75
N ASP A 227 -9.75 -22.90 -6.44
CA ASP A 227 -10.00 -21.60 -5.83
C ASP A 227 -11.02 -21.71 -4.66
N PRO A 228 -10.94 -20.84 -3.64
CA PRO A 228 -11.90 -20.85 -2.53
C PRO A 228 -13.29 -20.44 -2.98
N GLU A 229 -14.25 -21.35 -2.81
CA GLU A 229 -15.64 -21.17 -3.21
C GLU A 229 -16.56 -20.79 -2.04
N ASP A 230 -16.00 -20.27 -0.93
CA ASP A 230 -16.69 -20.06 0.35
C ASP A 230 -18.01 -19.28 0.26
N PHE A 231 -18.17 -18.46 -0.79
CA PHE A 231 -19.37 -17.67 -1.04
C PHE A 231 -20.48 -18.44 -1.79
N MET A 232 -20.15 -19.51 -2.52
CA MET A 232 -21.11 -20.38 -3.24
C MET A 232 -21.33 -21.72 -2.53
N LEU A 233 -20.25 -22.32 -2.05
CA LEU A 233 -20.21 -23.57 -1.32
C LEU A 233 -19.25 -23.35 -0.16
N THR A 234 -19.69 -23.48 1.08
CA THR A 234 -18.81 -23.50 2.26
C THR A 234 -17.54 -24.30 1.95
N HIS A 235 -16.43 -23.65 1.64
CA HIS A 235 -15.23 -24.29 1.09
C HIS A 235 -14.59 -25.14 2.18
N GLU A 236 -14.79 -24.76 3.45
CA GLU A 236 -14.55 -25.59 4.62
C GLU A 236 -15.24 -26.98 4.52
N LEU A 237 -16.44 -27.09 3.95
CA LEU A 237 -17.10 -28.38 3.74
C LEU A 237 -16.51 -29.17 2.57
N LYS A 238 -16.07 -28.52 1.48
CA LYS A 238 -15.36 -29.17 0.35
C LYS A 238 -14.00 -29.72 0.82
N VAL A 239 -13.21 -28.90 1.53
CA VAL A 239 -11.91 -29.30 2.11
C VAL A 239 -12.09 -30.39 3.17
N ALA A 240 -13.20 -30.39 3.91
CA ALA A 240 -13.54 -31.45 4.86
C ALA A 240 -14.13 -32.72 4.21
N GLY A 241 -14.25 -32.79 2.87
CA GLY A 241 -14.82 -33.93 2.14
C GLY A 241 -16.30 -34.20 2.44
N LYS A 242 -17.03 -33.17 2.89
CA LYS A 242 -18.46 -33.26 3.27
C LYS A 242 -19.40 -32.93 2.11
N ILE A 243 -18.85 -32.52 0.97
CA ILE A 243 -19.52 -32.34 -0.32
C ILE A 243 -18.53 -32.73 -1.42
#